data_AF-A0A133MFH5-F1
#
_entry.id   AF-A0A133MFH5-F1
#
_cell.length_a   1.000
_cell.length_b   1.000
_cell.length_c   1.000
_cell.angle_alpha   90.00
_cell.angle_beta   90.00
_cell.angle_gamma   90.00
#
_symmetry.space_group_name_H-M   'P 1'
#
loop_
_entity.id
_entity.type
_entity.pdbx_description
1 polymer ?
#
loop_
_entity_poly.entity_id
_entity_poly.type
_entity_poly.pdbx_seq_one_letter_code
_entity_poly.pdbx_strand_id
1 'polypeptide(L)'
;MIIMINERVDLLINNGEILDDIEGTSERNIDRKYSALNLTLRNEIANVDRIEKAIKIIKENTSAFSEYRRRNLLNLAVNISLEED
;
A
#
# COMPACT_ATOMS: atom_id res chain seq x y z
N MET A 1 -17.33 -22.12 -5.00
CA MET A 1 -15.93 -21.89 -4.60
C MET A 1 -15.08 -21.24 -5.71
N ILE A 2 -15.32 -21.49 -7.00
CA ILE A 2 -14.60 -20.81 -8.11
C ILE A 2 -14.86 -19.29 -8.18
N ILE A 3 -16.09 -18.85 -7.85
CA ILE A 3 -16.49 -17.42 -7.88
C ILE A 3 -15.63 -16.56 -6.92
N MET A 4 -15.34 -17.07 -5.72
CA MET A 4 -14.63 -16.34 -4.66
C MET A 4 -13.15 -16.08 -4.96
N ILE A 5 -12.51 -16.91 -5.80
CA ILE A 5 -11.13 -16.68 -6.23
C ILE A 5 -11.07 -15.56 -7.26
N ASN A 6 -12.03 -15.50 -8.19
CA ASN A 6 -12.08 -14.44 -9.20
C ASN A 6 -12.23 -13.07 -8.54
N GLU A 7 -13.13 -12.93 -7.57
CA GLU A 7 -13.31 -11.68 -6.82
C GLU A 7 -12.03 -11.22 -6.10
N ARG A 8 -11.23 -12.17 -5.58
CA ARG A 8 -9.95 -11.85 -4.93
C ARG A 8 -8.87 -11.45 -5.93
N VAL A 9 -8.85 -12.08 -7.10
CA VAL A 9 -7.92 -11.70 -8.18
C VAL A 9 -8.28 -10.32 -8.73
N ASP A 10 -9.56 -10.04 -8.91
CA ASP A 10 -10.04 -8.72 -9.35
C ASP A 10 -9.69 -7.65 -8.32
N LEU A 11 -9.88 -7.93 -7.03
CA LEU A 11 -9.47 -7.03 -5.95
C LEU A 11 -7.95 -6.81 -5.93
N LEU A 12 -7.14 -7.84 -6.21
CA LEU A 12 -5.68 -7.71 -6.32
C LEU A 12 -5.28 -6.79 -7.47
N ILE A 13 -5.91 -6.95 -8.63
CA ILE A 13 -5.65 -6.12 -9.82
C ILE A 13 -6.03 -4.67 -9.51
N ASN A 14 -7.25 -4.44 -9.00
CA ASN A 14 -7.74 -3.11 -8.66
C ASN A 14 -6.85 -2.42 -7.62
N ASN A 15 -6.45 -3.13 -6.55
CA ASN A 15 -5.50 -2.59 -5.58
C ASN A 15 -4.13 -2.28 -6.20
N GLY A 16 -3.66 -3.11 -7.13
CA GLY A 16 -2.43 -2.84 -7.87
C GLY A 16 -2.49 -1.55 -8.68
N GLU A 17 -3.58 -1.37 -9.42
CA GLU A 17 -3.82 -0.17 -10.25
C GLU A 17 -3.91 1.10 -9.38
N ILE A 18 -4.66 1.07 -8.27
CA ILE A 18 -4.75 2.23 -7.35
C ILE A 18 -3.38 2.59 -6.76
N LEU A 19 -2.55 1.60 -6.43
CA LEU A 19 -1.23 1.85 -5.83
C LEU A 19 -0.18 2.32 -6.86
N ASP A 20 -0.40 2.12 -8.16
CA ASP A 20 0.46 2.66 -9.21
C ASP A 20 0.36 4.19 -9.28
N ASP A 21 -0.79 4.76 -8.90
CA ASP A 21 -1.05 6.22 -8.89
C ASP A 21 -0.46 6.95 -7.67
N ILE A 22 0.06 6.23 -6.66
CA ILE A 22 0.62 6.86 -5.46
C ILE A 22 2.02 7.43 -5.74
N GLU A 23 2.09 8.75 -5.81
CA GLU A 23 3.31 9.52 -6.06
C GLU A 23 4.26 9.56 -4.85
N GLY A 24 5.52 9.92 -5.10
CA GLY A 24 6.49 10.19 -4.03
C GLY A 24 6.95 8.96 -3.24
N THR A 25 6.65 7.76 -3.74
CA THR A 25 7.27 6.49 -3.37
C THR A 25 8.29 6.12 -4.45
N SER A 26 9.55 5.91 -4.07
CA SER A 26 10.63 5.56 -5.00
C SER A 26 10.63 4.08 -5.38
N GLU A 27 9.50 3.41 -5.22
CA GLU A 27 9.49 2.01 -4.90
C GLU A 27 9.44 1.13 -6.14
N ARG A 28 10.16 0.00 -6.04
CA ARG A 28 10.20 -0.97 -7.11
C ARG A 28 8.79 -1.52 -7.27
N ASN A 29 8.43 -1.92 -8.49
CA ASN A 29 7.16 -2.57 -8.80
C ASN A 29 6.79 -3.71 -7.81
N ILE A 30 7.78 -4.31 -7.15
CA ILE A 30 7.59 -5.36 -6.14
C ILE A 30 6.92 -4.87 -4.83
N ASP A 31 7.20 -3.65 -4.35
CA ASP A 31 6.68 -3.15 -3.07
C ASP A 31 5.18 -2.82 -3.18
N ARG A 32 4.77 -2.31 -4.36
CA ARG A 32 3.36 -2.14 -4.75
C ARG A 32 2.63 -3.47 -4.76
N LYS A 33 3.23 -4.52 -5.35
CA LYS A 33 2.63 -5.86 -5.39
C LYS A 33 2.44 -6.47 -4.01
N TYR A 34 3.41 -6.33 -3.11
CA TYR A 34 3.25 -6.79 -1.71
C TYR A 34 2.13 -6.05 -1.00
N SER A 35 2.02 -4.75 -1.22
CA SER A 35 0.99 -3.90 -0.60
C SER A 35 -0.41 -4.21 -1.14
N ALA A 36 -0.55 -4.38 -2.46
CA ALA A 36 -1.80 -4.80 -3.10
C ALA A 36 -2.25 -6.18 -2.60
N LEU A 37 -1.30 -7.12 -2.45
CA LEU A 37 -1.59 -8.44 -1.90
C LEU A 37 -2.05 -8.36 -0.44
N ASN A 38 -1.40 -7.54 0.40
CA ASN A 38 -1.78 -7.36 1.81
C ASN A 38 -3.23 -6.83 1.94
N LEU A 39 -3.58 -5.79 1.18
CA LEU A 39 -4.95 -5.24 1.12
C LEU A 39 -5.95 -6.32 0.68
N THR A 40 -5.62 -7.05 -0.39
CA THR A 40 -6.47 -8.09 -0.94
C THR A 40 -6.73 -9.22 0.04
N LEU A 41 -5.71 -9.67 0.78
CA LEU A 41 -5.85 -10.70 1.81
C LEU A 41 -6.74 -10.25 2.96
N ARG A 42 -6.79 -8.94 3.23
CA ARG A 42 -7.65 -8.32 4.24
C ARG A 42 -9.06 -7.98 3.73
N ASN A 43 -9.33 -8.20 2.45
CA ASN A 43 -10.58 -7.80 1.79
C ASN A 43 -10.79 -6.28 1.74
N GLU A 44 -9.71 -5.53 1.67
CA GLU A 44 -9.74 -4.06 1.67
C GLU A 44 -9.39 -3.51 0.29
N ILE A 45 -10.03 -2.40 -0.05
CA ILE A 45 -9.69 -1.58 -1.21
C ILE A 45 -8.72 -0.50 -0.76
N ALA A 46 -7.65 -0.29 -1.51
CA ALA A 46 -6.68 0.77 -1.26
C ALA A 46 -7.38 2.13 -1.11
N ASN A 47 -7.12 2.81 0.00
CA ASN A 47 -7.60 4.17 0.24
C ASN A 47 -6.43 5.14 0.09
N VAL A 48 -6.35 5.81 -1.06
CA VAL A 48 -5.24 6.72 -1.41
C VAL A 48 -5.06 7.81 -0.36
N ASP A 49 -6.14 8.48 0.06
CA ASP A 49 -6.07 9.57 1.03
C ASP A 49 -5.44 9.14 2.36
N ARG A 50 -5.84 7.96 2.87
CA ARG A 50 -5.30 7.42 4.13
C ARG A 50 -3.82 7.01 3.97
N ILE A 51 -3.46 6.44 2.82
CA ILE A 51 -2.07 6.05 2.53
C ILE A 51 -1.18 7.28 2.40
N GLU A 52 -1.60 8.33 1.69
CA GLU A 52 -0.83 9.56 1.55
C GLU A 52 -0.66 10.29 2.89
N LYS A 53 -1.71 10.32 3.72
CA LYS A 53 -1.62 10.82 5.11
C LYS A 53 -0.58 10.04 5.91
N ALA A 54 -0.56 8.71 5.79
CA ALA A 54 0.43 7.87 6.46
C ALA A 54 1.86 8.10 5.92
N ILE A 55 2.03 8.25 4.59
CA ILE A 55 3.32 8.61 3.97
C ILE A 55 3.85 9.92 4.55
N LYS A 56 2.99 10.92 4.69
CA LYS A 56 3.35 12.21 5.28
C LYS A 56 3.83 12.05 6.73
N ILE A 57 3.06 11.33 7.56
CA ILE A 57 3.43 11.05 8.95
C ILE A 57 4.78 10.35 9.03
N ILE A 58 5.03 9.31 8.21
CA ILE A 58 6.31 8.62 8.17
C ILE A 58 7.44 9.59 7.79
N LYS A 59 7.27 10.39 6.73
CA LYS A 59 8.30 11.33 6.24
C LYS A 59 8.62 12.42 7.26
N GLU A 60 7.63 12.92 8.00
CA GLU A 60 7.81 13.93 9.04
C GLU A 60 8.55 13.40 10.27
N ASN A 61 8.41 12.10 10.56
CA ASN A 61 8.97 11.48 11.77
C ASN A 61 10.22 10.62 11.51
N THR A 62 10.68 10.51 10.25
CA THR A 62 11.85 9.68 9.91
C THR A 62 12.78 10.37 8.92
N SER A 63 14.08 10.10 9.08
CA SER A 63 15.13 10.70 8.24
C SER A 63 15.00 10.31 6.77
N ALA A 64 15.25 11.28 5.88
CA ALA A 64 15.34 11.05 4.44
C ALA A 64 16.47 10.08 4.04
N PHE A 65 17.49 9.97 4.87
CA PHE A 65 18.63 9.09 4.65
C PHE A 65 18.40 7.67 5.19
N SER A 66 17.29 7.41 5.89
CA SER A 66 16.97 6.07 6.39
C SER A 66 16.76 5.08 5.23
N GLU A 67 17.63 4.08 5.14
CA GLU A 67 17.48 2.95 4.21
C GLU A 67 16.21 2.15 4.48
N TYR A 68 15.85 2.00 5.76
CA TYR A 68 14.61 1.32 6.15
C TYR A 68 13.40 2.08 5.61
N ARG A 69 13.35 3.41 5.82
CA ARG A 69 12.27 4.25 5.28
C ARG A 69 12.20 4.14 3.77
N ARG A 70 13.32 4.30 3.07
CA ARG A 70 13.35 4.27 1.59
C ARG A 70 12.86 2.95 0.99
N ARG A 71 13.05 1.83 1.69
CA ARG A 71 12.68 0.48 1.20
C ARG A 71 11.28 0.02 1.62
N ASN A 72 10.66 0.66 2.61
CA ASN A 72 9.42 0.16 3.21
C ASN A 72 8.33 1.24 3.29
N LEU A 73 8.51 2.40 2.65
CA LEU A 73 7.64 3.55 2.85
C LEU A 73 6.19 3.23 2.52
N LEU A 74 5.92 2.64 1.35
CA LEU A 74 4.56 2.31 0.92
C LEU A 74 3.98 1.18 1.78
N ASN A 75 4.75 0.12 2.03
CA ASN A 75 4.27 -1.02 2.82
C ASN A 75 3.85 -0.58 4.23
N LEU A 76 4.67 0.26 4.88
CA LEU A 76 4.36 0.85 6.17
C LEU A 76 3.15 1.77 6.09
N ALA A 77 3.08 2.64 5.08
CA ALA A 77 1.96 3.55 4.90
C ALA A 77 0.64 2.80 4.70
N VAL A 78 0.65 1.72 3.92
CA VAL A 78 -0.51 0.85 3.70
C VAL A 78 -0.94 0.17 4.99
N ASN A 79 0.00 -0.36 5.78
CA ASN A 79 -0.36 -0.94 7.08
C ASN A 79 -0.97 0.11 8.03
N ILE A 80 -0.38 1.30 8.13
CA ILE A 80 -0.92 2.38 8.96
C ILE A 80 -2.30 2.83 8.46
N SER A 81 -2.52 2.87 7.15
CA SER A 81 -3.81 3.28 6.56
C SER A 81 -4.96 2.32 6.88
N LEU A 82 -4.63 1.09 7.27
CA LEU A 82 -5.56 0.04 7.66
C LEU A 82 -5.92 0.05 9.14
N GLU A 83 -5.14 0.73 9.98
CA GLU A 83 -5.48 0.91 11.38
C GLU A 83 -6.70 1.86 11.50
N GLU A 84 -7.60 1.59 12.46
CA GLU A 84 -8.69 2.50 12.80
C GLU A 84 -8.12 3.79 13.45
N ASP A 85 -8.75 4.95 13.23
CA ASP A 85 -8.36 6.21 13.92
C ASP A 85 -8.55 6.09 15.44
#